data_AF-A0AAD6BGN7-F1
#
_entry.id   AF-A0AAD6BGN7-F1
#
_cell.length_a   1.000
_cell.length_b   1.000
_cell.length_c   1.000
_cell.angle_alpha   90.00
_cell.angle_beta   90.00
_cell.angle_gamma   90.00
#
_symmetry.space_group_name_H-M   'P 1'
#
loop_
_entity.id
_entity.type
_entity.pdbx_description
1 polymer ?
#
loop_
_entity_poly.entity_id
_entity_poly.type
_entity_poly.pdbx_seq_one_letter_code
_entity_poly.pdbx_strand_id
1 'polypeptide(L)'
;MGVHRTTVGEVVTAVSDALARLLDHFVTFPTDGQIAKVKQKFFLLGDMPNTIGVIDCTHVHIQAPRQREWEYVNRKGRHSINVQLVGDADLAITNCVSPPL
;
A
#
# COMPACT_ATOMS: atom_id res chain seq x y z
N MET A 1 -6.16 -24.73 21.16
CA MET A 1 -7.31 -23.83 20.90
C MET A 1 -7.78 -24.07 19.48
N GLY A 2 -8.98 -24.62 19.31
CA GLY A 2 -9.47 -25.05 17.99
C GLY A 2 -10.46 -24.04 17.44
N VAL A 3 -10.03 -23.22 16.48
CA VAL A 3 -10.92 -22.36 15.70
C VAL A 3 -10.99 -22.94 14.30
N HIS A 4 -12.20 -23.05 13.73
CA HIS A 4 -12.36 -23.61 12.39
C HIS A 4 -11.78 -22.66 11.34
N ARG A 5 -11.20 -23.20 10.26
CA ARG A 5 -10.55 -22.41 9.20
C ARG A 5 -11.50 -21.39 8.57
N THR A 6 -12.79 -21.72 8.45
CA THR A 6 -13.79 -20.79 7.90
C THR A 6 -14.00 -19.59 8.80
N THR A 7 -14.10 -19.79 10.13
CA THR A 7 -14.25 -18.70 11.10
C THR A 7 -13.06 -17.75 11.05
N VAL A 8 -11.84 -18.27 10.91
CA VAL A 8 -10.64 -17.44 10.73
C VAL A 8 -10.73 -16.64 9.43
N GLY A 9 -11.14 -17.27 8.33
CA GLY A 9 -11.31 -16.60 7.04
C GLY A 9 -12.33 -15.46 7.09
N GLU A 10 -13.49 -15.71 7.71
CA GLU A 10 -14.55 -14.70 7.87
C GLU A 10 -14.08 -13.50 8.68
N VAL A 11 -13.37 -13.73 9.78
CA VAL A 11 -12.83 -12.65 10.63
C VAL A 11 -11.77 -11.85 9.86
N VAL A 12 -10.87 -12.52 9.15
CA VAL A 12 -9.85 -11.83 8.33
C VAL A 12 -10.53 -10.95 7.28
N THR A 13 -11.50 -11.48 6.54
CA THR A 13 -12.25 -10.71 5.54
C THR A 13 -12.96 -9.51 6.17
N ALA A 14 -13.68 -9.72 7.28
CA ALA A 14 -14.43 -8.65 7.94
C ALA A 14 -13.52 -7.52 8.44
N VAL A 15 -12.36 -7.86 9.02
CA VAL A 15 -11.39 -6.87 9.49
C VAL A 15 -10.71 -6.16 8.32
N SER A 16 -10.31 -6.89 7.28
CA SER A 16 -9.73 -6.31 6.06
C SER A 16 -10.69 -5.32 5.39
N ASP A 17 -11.97 -5.66 5.29
CA ASP A 17 -12.99 -4.76 4.73
C ASP A 17 -13.19 -3.51 5.60
N ALA A 18 -13.20 -3.67 6.92
CA ALA A 18 -13.30 -2.54 7.84
C ALA A 18 -12.10 -1.59 7.73
N LEU A 19 -10.89 -2.14 7.61
CA LEU A 19 -9.67 -1.35 7.39
C LEU A 19 -9.68 -0.66 6.03
N ALA A 20 -10.10 -1.35 4.97
CA ALA A 20 -10.19 -0.79 3.63
C ALA A 20 -11.14 0.42 3.58
N ARG A 21 -12.28 0.35 4.29
CA ARG A 21 -13.23 1.48 4.41
C ARG A 21 -12.66 2.70 5.14
N LEU A 22 -11.64 2.52 5.96
CA LEU A 22 -10.98 3.60 6.69
C LEU A 22 -9.74 4.13 5.96
N LEU A 23 -9.32 3.51 4.85
CA LEU A 23 -8.07 3.81 4.19
C LEU A 23 -7.96 5.30 3.82
N ASP A 24 -9.01 5.85 3.21
CA ASP A 24 -9.04 7.25 2.75
C ASP A 24 -9.01 8.27 3.91
N HIS A 25 -9.31 7.86 5.14
CA HIS A 25 -9.22 8.72 6.32
C HIS A 25 -7.78 8.85 6.85
N PHE A 26 -6.92 7.88 6.57
CA PHE A 26 -5.55 7.82 7.11
C PHE A 26 -4.47 7.93 6.04
N VAL A 27 -4.75 7.51 4.81
CA VAL A 27 -3.82 7.51 3.68
C VAL A 27 -4.24 8.63 2.73
N THR A 28 -3.66 9.81 2.91
CA THR A 28 -3.95 10.97 2.07
C THR A 28 -2.66 11.64 1.64
N PHE A 29 -2.56 11.92 0.34
CA PHE A 29 -1.42 12.65 -0.22
C PHE A 29 -1.45 14.11 0.27
N PRO A 30 -0.29 14.76 0.51
CA PRO A 30 -0.26 16.11 1.04
C PRO A 30 -1.06 17.09 0.18
N THR A 31 -1.92 17.87 0.85
CA THR A 31 -2.64 18.99 0.26
C THR A 31 -1.72 20.20 0.09
N ASP A 32 -2.13 21.21 -0.70
CA ASP A 32 -1.35 22.43 -0.95
C ASP A 32 -0.88 23.11 0.35
N GLY A 33 -1.73 23.14 1.39
CA GLY A 33 -1.38 23.71 2.70
C GLY A 33 -0.34 22.91 3.49
N GLN A 34 -0.11 21.64 3.14
CA GLN A 34 0.83 20.74 3.80
C GLN A 34 2.17 20.62 3.03
N ILE A 35 2.20 20.93 1.73
CA ILE A 35 3.38 20.74 0.86
C ILE A 35 4.63 21.40 1.46
N ALA A 36 4.55 22.65 1.92
CA ALA A 36 5.71 23.36 2.47
C ALA A 36 6.31 22.63 3.69
N LYS A 37 5.46 22.10 4.57
CA LYS A 37 5.86 21.33 5.75
C LYS A 37 6.51 20.02 5.35
N VAL A 38 5.93 19.28 4.39
CA VAL A 38 6.48 18.00 3.93
C VAL A 38 7.86 18.20 3.30
N LYS A 39 8.01 19.22 2.43
CA LYS A 39 9.32 19.57 1.85
C LYS A 39 10.37 19.88 2.91
N GLN A 40 9.99 20.63 3.94
CA GLN A 40 10.89 20.93 5.06
C GLN A 40 11.32 19.66 5.79
N LYS A 41 10.42 18.70 6.03
CA LYS A 41 10.77 17.44 6.68
C LYS A 41 11.76 16.62 5.87
N PHE A 42 11.55 16.48 4.56
CA PHE A 42 12.49 15.76 3.69
C PHE A 42 13.85 16.45 3.59
N PHE A 43 13.88 17.77 3.56
CA PHE A 43 15.12 18.53 3.62
C PHE A 43 15.89 18.25 4.93
N LEU A 44 15.20 18.28 6.07
CA LEU A 44 15.81 17.98 7.37
C LEU A 44 16.23 16.51 7.53
N LEU A 45 15.53 15.58 6.88
CA LEU A 45 15.81 14.15 6.97
C LEU A 45 17.08 13.74 6.21
N GLY A 46 17.40 14.41 5.10
CA GLY A 46 18.52 13.99 4.26
C GLY A 46 18.82 14.90 3.08
N ASP A 47 18.67 16.22 3.24
CA ASP A 47 18.97 17.22 2.21
C ASP A 47 18.25 16.96 0.88
N MET A 48 16.99 16.53 0.95
CA MET A 48 16.14 16.28 -0.22
C MET A 48 15.18 17.46 -0.44
N PRO A 49 15.61 18.55 -1.10
CA PRO A 49 14.76 19.70 -1.33
C PRO A 49 13.61 19.34 -2.27
N ASN A 50 12.45 19.97 -2.05
CA ASN A 50 11.25 19.83 -2.87
C ASN A 50 10.59 18.44 -2.91
N THR A 51 11.10 17.45 -2.17
CA THR A 51 10.47 16.15 -2.04
C THR A 51 9.18 16.23 -1.23
N ILE A 52 8.12 15.60 -1.72
CA ILE A 52 6.81 15.53 -1.04
C ILE A 52 6.34 14.10 -0.75
N GLY A 53 7.19 13.12 -1.07
CA GLY A 53 6.93 11.70 -0.85
C GLY A 53 8.01 10.87 -1.54
N VAL A 54 8.14 9.62 -1.11
CA VAL A 54 9.02 8.62 -1.71
C VAL A 54 8.17 7.46 -2.20
N ILE A 55 8.35 7.06 -3.45
CA ILE A 55 7.59 5.99 -4.09
C ILE A 55 8.39 4.69 -4.09
N ASP A 56 7.72 3.59 -3.75
CA ASP A 56 8.26 2.25 -3.96
C ASP A 56 7.13 1.26 -4.28
N CYS A 57 7.51 0.09 -4.76
CA CYS A 57 6.62 -0.99 -5.17
C CYS A 57 6.87 -2.25 -4.35
N THR A 58 5.81 -2.89 -3.87
CA THR A 58 5.89 -4.16 -3.16
C THR A 58 5.05 -5.23 -3.86
N HIS A 59 5.60 -6.43 -3.95
CA HIS A 59 4.90 -7.58 -4.53
C HIS A 59 4.13 -8.34 -3.44
N VAL A 60 2.80 -8.22 -3.46
CA VAL A 60 1.91 -8.99 -2.58
C VAL A 60 1.60 -10.32 -3.24
N HIS A 61 2.01 -11.43 -2.62
CA HIS A 61 1.76 -12.77 -3.16
C HIS A 61 0.27 -13.10 -3.20
N ILE A 62 -0.16 -13.66 -4.32
CA ILE A 62 -1.53 -14.11 -4.54
C ILE A 62 -1.55 -15.56 -5.01
N GLN A 63 -2.71 -16.20 -4.86
CA GLN A 63 -3.00 -17.38 -5.65
C GLN A 63 -3.21 -16.96 -7.09
N ALA A 64 -2.69 -17.75 -8.03
CA ALA A 64 -2.84 -17.49 -9.46
C ALA A 64 -4.34 -17.32 -9.82
N PRO A 65 -4.73 -16.18 -10.42
CA PRO A 65 -6.11 -16.02 -10.86
C PRO A 65 -6.41 -16.98 -12.01
N ARG A 66 -7.68 -17.35 -12.17
CA ARG A 66 -8.09 -18.27 -13.25
C ARG A 66 -8.05 -17.63 -14.63
N GLN A 67 -8.25 -16.31 -14.69
CA GLN A 67 -8.24 -15.53 -15.93
C GLN A 67 -6.99 -14.66 -15.93
N ARG A 68 -6.35 -14.52 -17.09
CA ARG A 68 -5.20 -13.62 -17.30
C ARG A 68 -4.08 -13.81 -16.26
N GLU A 69 -3.85 -15.05 -15.84
CA GLU A 69 -2.83 -15.44 -14.85
C GLU A 69 -1.45 -14.85 -15.14
N TRP A 70 -1.09 -14.79 -16.42
CA TRP A 70 0.19 -14.29 -16.92
C TRP A 70 0.45 -12.82 -16.55
N GLU A 71 -0.60 -12.05 -16.25
CA GLU A 71 -0.48 -10.63 -15.85
C GLU A 71 0.00 -10.45 -14.42
N TYR A 72 -0.07 -11.52 -13.62
CA TYR A 72 0.31 -11.50 -12.22
C TYR A 72 1.63 -12.22 -11.97
N VAL A 73 2.35 -12.64 -13.01
CA VAL A 73 3.67 -13.26 -12.89
C VAL A 73 4.75 -12.18 -12.77
N ASN A 74 5.41 -12.10 -11.62
CA ASN A 74 6.51 -11.15 -11.43
C ASN A 74 7.83 -11.62 -12.07
N ARG A 75 8.86 -10.77 -12.02
CA ARG A 75 10.18 -11.08 -12.59
C ARG A 75 10.84 -12.35 -12.02
N LYS A 76 10.39 -12.82 -10.84
CA LYS A 76 10.89 -14.03 -10.17
C LYS A 76 10.06 -15.27 -10.51
N GLY A 77 9.13 -15.18 -11.47
CA GLY A 77 8.27 -16.27 -11.88
C GLY A 77 7.20 -16.65 -10.86
N ARG A 78 6.81 -15.73 -9.95
CA ARG A 78 5.80 -15.99 -8.92
C ARG A 78 4.57 -15.11 -9.12
N HIS A 79 3.40 -15.59 -8.72
CA HIS A 79 2.17 -14.81 -8.72
C HIS A 79 2.18 -13.75 -7.62
N SER A 80 1.98 -12.50 -8.01
CA SER A 80 1.87 -11.37 -7.09
C SER A 80 1.25 -10.15 -7.76
N ILE A 81 0.57 -9.33 -6.97
CA ILE A 81 0.17 -7.98 -7.35
C ILE A 81 1.32 -7.04 -7.05
N ASN A 82 1.71 -6.20 -8.01
CA ASN A 82 2.63 -5.10 -7.74
C ASN A 82 1.84 -3.92 -7.17
N VAL A 83 2.02 -3.64 -5.88
CA VAL A 83 1.35 -2.55 -5.17
C VAL A 83 2.32 -1.39 -5.03
N GLN A 84 1.92 -0.21 -5.52
CA GLN A 84 2.64 1.03 -5.34
C GLN A 84 2.26 1.67 -4.00
N LEU A 85 3.26 2.12 -3.25
CA LEU A 85 3.08 2.91 -2.04
C LEU A 85 3.85 4.22 -2.16
N VAL A 86 3.31 5.29 -1.58
CA VAL A 86 4.06 6.51 -1.30
C VAL A 86 4.18 6.72 0.19
N GLY A 87 5.41 6.89 0.68
CA GLY A 87 5.72 7.21 2.06
C GLY A 87 6.13 8.68 2.23
N ASP A 88 5.85 9.27 3.38
CA ASP A 88 6.39 10.56 3.77
C ASP A 88 7.63 10.43 4.69
N ALA A 89 8.17 11.58 5.11
CA ALA A 89 9.34 11.64 5.99
C ALA A 89 9.06 11.15 7.43
N ASP A 90 7.80 10.98 7.83
CA ASP A 90 7.41 10.42 9.13
C ASP A 90 7.13 8.91 9.03
N LEU A 91 7.48 8.28 7.90
CA LEU A 91 7.24 6.87 7.62
C LEU A 91 5.75 6.52 7.50
N ALA A 92 4.88 7.50 7.24
CA ALA A 92 3.46 7.28 7.00
C ALA A 92 3.20 7.01 5.52
N ILE A 93 2.31 6.05 5.23
CA ILE A 93 1.82 5.81 3.87
C ILE A 93 0.80 6.90 3.53
N THR A 94 1.07 7.65 2.46
CA THR A 94 0.24 8.76 1.99
C THR A 94 -0.51 8.45 0.70
N ASN A 95 -0.11 7.39 -0.01
CA ASN A 95 -0.84 6.88 -1.16
C ASN A 95 -0.59 5.38 -1.36
N CYS A 96 -1.61 4.66 -1.81
CA CYS A 96 -1.56 3.23 -2.11
C CYS A 96 -2.35 2.95 -3.38
N VAL A 97 -1.73 2.29 -4.36
CA VAL A 97 -2.36 1.95 -5.65
C VAL A 97 -2.00 0.52 -6.02
N SER A 98 -2.98 -0.25 -6.44
CA SER A 98 -2.79 -1.58 -7.02
C SER A 98 -3.62 -1.74 -8.29
N PRO A 99 -3.18 -2.56 -9.25
CA PRO A 99 -4.04 -2.95 -10.35
C PRO A 99 -5.26 -3.75 -9.84
N PRO A 100 -6.38 -3.74 -10.58
CA PRO A 100 -7.50 -4.63 -10.26
C PRO A 100 -7.07 -6.10 -10.39
N LEU A 101 -7.70 -6.97 -9.60
CA LEU A 101 -7.56 -8.42 -9.67
C LEU A 101 -8.48 -9.03 -10.74
#